data_AF-A0A6L6QAN2-F1
#
_entry.id   AF-A0A6L6QAN2-F1
#
_cell.length_a   1.000
_cell.length_b   1.000
_cell.length_c   1.000
_cell.angle_alpha   90.00
_cell.angle_beta   90.00
_cell.angle_gamma   90.00
#
_symmetry.space_group_name_H-M   'P 1'
#
loop_
_entity.id
_entity.type
_entity.pdbx_description
1 polymer ?
#
loop_
_entity_poly.entity_id
_entity_poly.type
_entity_poly.pdbx_seq_one_letter_code
_entity_poly.pdbx_strand_id
1 'polypeptide(L)' 'MNSVDLHRQQVRTDHRTRDIVNQAVAALPEVGLRRAAEFLFAMGVPHPIAMRTLVYPGQRRPM' A
#
# COMPACT_ATOMS: atom_id res chain seq x y z
N MET A 1 -6.90 10.81 31.06
CA MET A 1 -7.42 10.18 29.82
C MET A 1 -6.26 9.48 29.16
N ASN A 2 -6.20 8.15 29.27
CA ASN A 2 -5.07 7.34 28.85
C ASN A 2 -5.19 7.00 27.35
N SER A 3 -4.05 6.99 26.66
CA SER A 3 -3.81 6.87 25.21
C SER A 3 -4.31 5.59 24.50
N VAL A 4 -5.42 5.00 24.97
CA VAL A 4 -5.98 3.74 24.47
C VAL A 4 -6.92 3.95 23.26
N ASP A 5 -7.25 5.20 22.95
CA ASP A 5 -8.17 5.55 21.85
C ASP A 5 -7.54 5.54 20.45
N LEU A 6 -6.21 5.43 20.33
CA LEU A 6 -5.53 5.30 19.04
C LEU A 6 -5.58 3.88 18.45
N HIS A 7 -6.03 2.88 19.23
CA HIS A 7 -5.99 1.47 18.83
C HIS A 7 -7.30 0.91 18.27
N ARG A 8 -8.39 1.69 18.25
CA ARG A 8 -9.72 1.20 17.85
C ARG A 8 -10.38 1.93 16.68
N GLN A 9 -9.71 2.91 16.09
CA GLN A 9 -9.81 3.09 14.66
C GLN A 9 -8.87 2.02 14.08
N GLN A 10 -9.34 0.78 13.90
CA GLN A 10 -9.64 0.32 12.54
C GLN A 10 -9.52 1.48 11.55
N VAL A 11 -8.27 1.80 11.23
CA VAL A 11 -7.81 2.34 9.97
C VAL A 11 -8.44 1.42 8.94
N ARG A 12 -9.70 1.71 8.59
CA ARG A 12 -10.26 1.31 7.30
C ARG A 12 -9.23 1.84 6.35
N THR A 13 -8.34 0.96 5.88
CA THR A 13 -7.24 1.30 5.00
C THR A 13 -7.81 2.25 3.97
N ASP A 14 -7.30 3.48 3.97
CA ASP A 14 -7.78 4.55 3.12
C ASP A 14 -8.01 3.96 1.72
N HIS A 15 -9.28 3.89 1.29
CA HIS A 15 -9.67 3.11 0.11
C HIS A 15 -8.85 3.56 -1.10
N ARG A 16 -8.55 4.86 -1.16
CA ARG A 16 -7.67 5.47 -2.14
C ARG A 16 -6.26 4.89 -2.11
N THR A 17 -5.65 4.78 -0.93
CA THR A 17 -4.32 4.17 -0.79
C THR A 17 -4.34 2.71 -1.23
N ARG A 18 -5.40 1.97 -0.89
CA ARG A 18 -5.57 0.57 -1.31
C ARG A 18 -5.66 0.45 -2.84
N ASP A 19 -6.43 1.31 -3.50
CA ASP A 19 -6.62 1.27 -4.96
C ASP A 19 -5.34 1.63 -5.71
N ILE A 20 -4.63 2.68 -5.28
CA ILE A 20 -3.32 3.06 -5.82
C ILE A 20 -2.36 1.88 -5.72
N VAL A 21 -2.30 1.28 -4.55
CA VAL A 21 -1.42 0.15 -4.30
C VAL A 21 -1.82 -1.08 -5.14
N ASN A 22 -3.11 -1.35 -5.32
CA ASN A 22 -3.60 -2.44 -6.16
C ASN A 22 -3.27 -2.21 -7.64
N GLN A 23 -3.39 -0.97 -8.12
CA GLN A 23 -2.99 -0.58 -9.48
C GLN A 23 -1.50 -0.80 -9.70
N ALA A 24 -0.66 -0.42 -8.73
CA ALA A 24 0.79 -0.65 -8.79
C ALA A 24 1.13 -2.16 -8.86
N VAL A 25 0.38 -2.99 -8.13
CA VAL A 25 0.57 -4.46 -8.15
C VAL A 25 0.11 -5.07 -9.47
N ALA A 26 -1.03 -4.63 -10.00
CA ALA A 26 -1.52 -5.12 -11.28
C ALA A 26 -0.57 -4.75 -12.43
N ALA A 27 0.04 -3.56 -12.37
CA ALA A 27 0.98 -3.09 -13.38
C ALA A 27 2.40 -3.68 -13.24
N LEU A 28 2.76 -4.25 -12.09
CA LEU A 28 4.12 -4.78 -11.82
C LEU A 28 4.68 -5.69 -12.94
N PRO A 29 3.91 -6.65 -13.50
CA PRO A 29 4.39 -7.52 -14.59
C PRO A 29 4.71 -6.76 -15.89
N GLU A 30 4.06 -5.63 -16.13
CA GLU A 30 4.19 -4.85 -17.37
C GLU A 30 5.24 -3.75 -17.26
N VAL A 31 5.24 -3.00 -16.15
CA VAL A 31 6.11 -1.81 -15.97
C VAL A 31 7.37 -2.10 -15.16
N GLY A 32 7.40 -3.21 -14.43
CA GLY A 32 8.51 -3.61 -13.57
C GLY A 32 8.59 -2.83 -12.24
N LEU A 33 9.47 -3.33 -11.36
CA LEU A 33 9.60 -2.89 -9.97
C LEU A 33 9.91 -1.40 -9.83
N ARG A 34 10.83 -0.88 -10.65
CA ARG A 34 11.28 0.51 -10.57
C ARG A 34 10.14 1.50 -10.88
N ARG A 35 9.38 1.26 -11.96
CA ARG A 35 8.25 2.11 -12.34
C ARG A 35 7.12 2.03 -11.32
N ALA A 36 6.86 0.85 -10.76
CA ALA A 36 5.88 0.70 -9.69
C ALA A 36 6.28 1.49 -8.42
N ALA A 37 7.57 1.49 -8.06
CA ALA A 37 8.08 2.30 -6.95
C ALA A 37 7.95 3.81 -7.19
N GLU A 38 8.32 4.26 -8.40
CA GLU A 38 8.17 5.66 -8.81
C GLU A 38 6.70 6.12 -8.75
N PHE A 39 5.77 5.28 -9.21
CA PHE A 39 4.33 5.54 -9.14
C PHE A 39 3.84 5.67 -7.69
N LEU A 40 4.18 4.72 -6.81
CA LEU A 40 3.78 4.76 -5.40
C LEU A 40 4.33 6.01 -4.69
N PHE A 41 5.56 6.38 -4.99
CA PHE A 41 6.18 7.61 -4.47
C PHE A 41 5.45 8.86 -4.96
N ALA A 42 5.18 8.96 -6.27
CA ALA A 42 4.45 10.08 -6.86
C ALA A 42 3.03 10.24 -6.30
N MET A 43 2.39 9.13 -5.93
CA MET A 43 1.05 9.11 -5.33
C MET A 43 1.04 9.39 -3.82
N GLY A 44 2.20 9.66 -3.21
CA GLY A 44 2.32 9.98 -1.79
C GLY A 44 2.08 8.78 -0.87
N VAL A 45 2.26 7.55 -1.37
CA VAL A 45 2.09 6.34 -0.56
C VAL A 45 3.22 6.27 0.48
N PRO A 46 2.91 6.05 1.77
CA PRO A 46 3.93 5.92 2.81
C PRO A 46 4.95 4.81 2.50
N HIS A 47 6.23 5.10 2.73
CA HIS A 47 7.34 4.19 2.42
C HIS A 47 7.17 2.76 2.96
N PRO A 48 6.69 2.52 4.20
CA PRO A 48 6.45 1.16 4.71
C PRO A 48 5.39 0.39 3.93
N ILE A 49 4.37 1.08 3.39
CA ILE A 49 3.30 0.49 2.59
C ILE A 49 3.82 0.16 1.19
N ALA A 50 4.59 1.07 0.59
CA ALA A 50 5.22 0.84 -0.71
C ALA A 50 6.17 -0.37 -0.65
N MET A 51 7.04 -0.45 0.36
CA MET A 51 7.94 -1.58 0.54
C MET A 51 7.21 -2.93 0.69
N ARG A 52 6.17 -2.98 1.52
CA ARG A 52 5.33 -4.19 1.64
C ARG A 52 4.70 -4.60 0.32
N THR A 53 4.23 -3.62 -0.45
CA THR A 53 3.58 -3.83 -1.75
C THR A 53 4.54 -4.45 -2.76
N LEU A 54 5.79 -3.98 -2.78
CA LEU A 54 6.79 -4.38 -3.76
C LEU A 54 7.56 -5.67 -3.38
N VAL A 55 7.83 -5.87 -2.08
CA VAL A 55 8.63 -7.01 -1.58
C VAL A 55 7.77 -8.25 -1.33
N TYR A 56 6.51 -8.07 -0.92
CA TYR A 56 5.61 -9.18 -0.56
C TYR A 56 4.24 -9.09 -1.26
N PRO A 57 4.20 -9.06 -2.61
CA PRO A 57 2.93 -8.95 -3.33
C PRO A 57 1.98 -10.13 -3.05
N GLY A 58 2.52 -11.34 -2.80
CA GLY A 58 1.74 -12.57 -2.56
C GLY A 58 1.31 -12.84 -1.11
N GLN A 59 1.76 -12.06 -0.11
CA GLN A 59 1.31 -12.21 1.28
C GLN A 59 0.05 -11.39 1.58
N ARG A 60 -0.52 -10.73 0.57
CA ARG A 60 -1.75 -9.99 0.71
C ARG A 60 -2.89 -10.99 0.74
N ARG A 61 -3.66 -11.02 1.83
CA ARG A 61 -4.89 -11.80 1.87
C ARG A 61 -5.78 -11.36 0.70
N PRO A 62 -6.18 -12.26 -0.21
CA PRO A 62 -7.25 -11.96 -1.13
C PRO A 62 -8.50 -11.65 -0.28
N MET A 63 -9.10 -10.49 -0.52
CA MET A 63 -10.44 -10.17 -0.04
C MET A 63 -11.44 -10.73 -1.04
#